data_AF-A0A6P1E3K8-F1
#
_entry.id   AF-A0A6P1E3K8-F1
#
_cell.length_a   1.000
_cell.length_b   1.000
_cell.length_c   1.000
_cell.angle_alpha   90.00
_cell.angle_beta   90.00
_cell.angle_gamma   90.00
#
_symmetry.space_group_name_H-M   'P 1'
#
loop_
_entity.id
_entity.type
_entity.pdbx_description
1 polymer ?
#
loop_
_entity_poly.entity_id
_entity_poly.type
_entity_poly.pdbx_seq_one_letter_code
_entity_poly.pdbx_strand_id
1 'polypeptide(L)'
;AARLKDGYTPAQLQRAIDGCRASAWHQGRNDRGRAFDDIALICRDAARVEQFLALAAGQHAEQAALEAFLNPDPGPLEGEFHVVRSRS
;
A
#
# COMPACT_ATOMS: atom_id res chain seq x y z
N ALA A 1 2.84 -4.10 19.74
CA ALA A 1 1.93 -4.35 18.60
C ALA A 1 1.42 -5.78 18.65
N ALA A 2 0.10 -6.01 18.69
CA ALA A 2 -0.49 -7.34 18.87
C ALA A 2 -0.25 -8.26 17.66
N ARG A 3 -0.57 -7.82 16.44
CA ARG A 3 -0.46 -8.63 15.22
C ARG A 3 0.96 -9.08 14.85
N LEU A 4 1.97 -8.31 15.25
CA LEU A 4 3.37 -8.74 15.09
C LEU A 4 3.68 -10.00 15.92
N LYS A 5 3.04 -10.16 17.08
CA LYS A 5 3.19 -11.37 17.92
C LYS A 5 2.48 -12.58 17.31
N ASP A 6 1.47 -12.36 16.49
CA ASP A 6 0.73 -13.42 15.80
C ASP A 6 1.38 -13.86 14.48
N GLY A 7 2.58 -13.34 14.17
CA GLY A 7 3.37 -13.74 13.01
C GLY A 7 3.18 -12.88 11.76
N TYR A 8 2.34 -11.83 11.81
CA TYR A 8 2.26 -10.89 10.70
C TYR A 8 3.50 -10.01 10.61
N THR A 9 4.00 -9.83 9.40
CA THR A 9 5.10 -8.91 9.10
C THR A 9 4.60 -7.47 8.94
N PRO A 10 5.46 -6.46 9.16
CA PRO A 10 5.11 -5.06 8.87
C PRO A 10 4.63 -4.85 7.43
N ALA A 11 5.24 -5.53 6.45
CA ALA A 11 4.85 -5.46 5.04
C ALA A 11 3.43 -6.02 4.79
N GLN A 12 3.02 -7.08 5.50
CA GLN A 12 1.65 -7.57 5.42
C GLN A 12 0.67 -6.58 6.04
N LEU A 13 1.01 -5.98 7.19
CA LEU A 13 0.14 -4.99 7.82
C LEU A 13 0.02 -3.71 6.98
N GLN A 14 1.09 -3.30 6.30
CA GLN A 14 1.04 -2.20 5.32
C GLN A 14 0.11 -2.54 4.15
N ARG A 15 0.23 -3.74 3.58
CA ARG A 15 -0.69 -4.20 2.52
C ARG A 15 -2.15 -4.26 3.00
N ALA A 16 -2.40 -4.62 4.26
CA ALA A 16 -3.74 -4.57 4.83
C ALA A 16 -4.27 -3.11 4.92
N ILE A 17 -3.41 -2.13 5.20
CA ILE A 17 -3.80 -0.71 5.15
C ILE A 17 -4.18 -0.33 3.71
N ASP A 18 -3.39 -0.73 2.73
CA ASP A 18 -3.69 -0.48 1.31
C ASP A 18 -5.03 -1.09 0.89
N GLY A 19 -5.31 -2.31 1.33
CA GLY A 19 -6.60 -2.97 1.06
C GLY A 19 -7.79 -2.31 1.73
N CYS A 20 -7.62 -1.75 2.93
CA CYS A 20 -8.64 -0.91 3.55
C CYS A 20 -8.90 0.37 2.74
N ARG A 21 -7.82 0.96 2.20
CA ARG A 21 -7.89 2.12 1.30
C ARG A 21 -8.54 1.80 -0.05
N ALA A 22 -8.37 0.58 -0.56
CA ALA A 22 -9.00 0.10 -1.79
C ALA A 22 -10.54 -0.02 -1.67
N SER A 23 -11.04 -0.27 -0.46
CA SER A 23 -12.45 -0.54 -0.25
C SER A 23 -13.28 0.74 -0.24
N ALA A 24 -14.03 1.00 -1.31
CA ALA A 24 -14.95 2.13 -1.41
C ALA A 24 -15.89 2.25 -0.19
N TRP A 25 -16.37 1.11 0.33
CA TRP A 25 -17.20 1.06 1.52
C TRP A 25 -16.47 1.58 2.76
N HIS A 26 -15.24 1.10 3.03
CA HIS A 26 -14.44 1.58 4.16
C HIS A 26 -13.98 3.03 3.97
N GLN A 27 -13.90 3.52 2.73
CA GLN A 27 -13.56 4.90 2.40
C GLN A 27 -14.77 5.86 2.37
N GLY A 28 -15.86 5.51 3.05
CA GLY A 28 -17.01 6.40 3.25
C GLY A 28 -18.11 6.29 2.20
N ARG A 29 -17.99 5.43 1.18
CA ARG A 29 -19.13 5.02 0.34
C ARG A 29 -19.94 3.92 1.04
N ASN A 30 -20.36 4.22 2.26
CA ASN A 30 -21.18 3.35 3.11
C ASN A 30 -22.44 4.10 3.57
N ASP A 31 -23.31 3.37 4.25
CA ASP A 31 -24.57 3.85 4.84
C ASP A 31 -24.39 4.98 5.85
N ARG A 32 -23.19 5.12 6.42
CA ARG A 32 -22.86 6.12 7.45
C ARG A 32 -22.10 7.32 6.90
N GLY A 33 -21.76 7.34 5.61
CA GLY A 33 -21.03 8.42 4.95
C GLY A 33 -19.68 8.75 5.59
N ARG A 34 -19.03 7.80 6.28
CA ARG A 34 -17.77 8.04 7.02
C ARG A 34 -16.71 7.00 6.73
N ALA A 35 -15.45 7.41 6.76
CA ALA A 35 -14.34 6.48 6.66
C ALA A 35 -14.23 5.59 7.92
N PHE A 36 -13.82 4.34 7.68
CA PHE A 36 -13.48 3.31 8.65
C PHE A 36 -12.12 2.73 8.28
N ASP A 37 -11.07 3.47 8.58
CA ASP A 37 -9.68 3.21 8.18
C ASP A 37 -8.69 3.28 9.35
N ASP A 38 -9.20 3.24 10.58
CA ASP A 38 -8.32 3.28 11.76
C ASP A 38 -7.51 1.98 11.92
N ILE A 39 -6.34 2.12 12.54
CA ILE A 39 -5.44 0.97 12.74
C ILE A 39 -6.05 -0.06 13.70
N ALA A 40 -6.96 0.36 14.57
CA ALA A 40 -7.64 -0.50 15.53
C ALA A 40 -8.60 -1.48 14.83
N LEU A 41 -9.29 -1.05 13.77
CA LEU A 41 -10.12 -1.88 12.90
C LEU A 41 -9.26 -2.79 12.03
N ILE A 42 -8.24 -2.23 11.39
CA ILE A 42 -7.38 -2.97 10.45
C ILE A 42 -6.64 -4.09 11.18
N CYS A 43 -6.11 -3.80 12.38
CA CYS A 43 -5.38 -4.77 13.21
C CYS A 43 -6.24 -5.45 14.29
N ARG A 44 -7.57 -5.37 14.20
CA ARG A 44 -8.48 -5.84 15.26
C ARG A 44 -8.34 -7.33 15.57
N ASP A 45 -8.41 -8.12 14.51
CA ASP A 45 -8.37 -9.58 14.53
C ASP A 45 -7.71 -10.09 13.24
N ALA A 46 -7.34 -11.38 13.21
CA ALA A 46 -6.69 -11.98 12.04
C ALA A 46 -7.58 -11.91 10.79
N ALA A 47 -8.89 -12.12 10.96
CA ALA A 47 -9.86 -12.08 9.86
C ALA A 47 -9.93 -10.70 9.19
N ARG A 48 -9.81 -9.59 9.96
CA ARG A 48 -9.74 -8.24 9.39
C ARG A 48 -8.45 -8.03 8.59
N VAL A 49 -7.30 -8.44 9.13
CA VAL A 49 -6.03 -8.35 8.42
C VAL A 49 -6.10 -9.13 7.11
N GLU A 50 -6.61 -10.36 7.13
CA GLU A 50 -6.76 -11.20 5.94
C GLU A 50 -7.76 -10.64 4.93
N GLN A 51 -8.91 -10.13 5.39
CA GLN A 51 -9.90 -9.47 4.54
C GLN A 51 -9.26 -8.31 3.76
N PHE A 52 -8.51 -7.45 4.44
CA PHE A 52 -7.89 -6.31 3.78
C PHE A 52 -6.71 -6.73 2.90
N LEU A 53 -5.91 -7.73 3.29
CA LEU A 53 -4.90 -8.31 2.40
C LEU A 53 -5.50 -8.81 1.08
N ALA A 54 -6.66 -9.46 1.13
CA ALA A 54 -7.36 -9.92 -0.07
C ALA A 54 -7.81 -8.74 -0.95
N LEU A 55 -8.30 -7.65 -0.36
CA LEU A 55 -8.69 -6.43 -1.08
C LEU A 55 -7.49 -5.73 -1.73
N ALA A 56 -6.31 -5.82 -1.14
CA ALA A 56 -5.08 -5.23 -1.66
C ALA A 56 -4.50 -5.98 -2.87
N ALA A 57 -4.85 -7.26 -3.06
CA ALA A 57 -4.22 -8.13 -4.05
C ALA A 57 -4.34 -7.59 -5.49
N GLY A 58 -5.50 -7.06 -5.87
CA GLY A 58 -5.71 -6.46 -7.19
C GLY A 58 -4.86 -5.21 -7.42
N GLN A 59 -4.88 -4.28 -6.46
CA GLN A 59 -4.12 -3.03 -6.56
C GLN A 59 -2.61 -3.26 -6.62
N HIS A 60 -2.08 -4.17 -5.80
CA HIS A 60 -0.65 -4.48 -5.79
C HIS A 60 -0.20 -5.17 -7.09
N ALA A 61 -1.07 -5.99 -7.71
CA ALA A 61 -0.79 -6.57 -9.02
C ALA A 61 -0.73 -5.51 -10.13
N GLU A 62 -1.68 -4.57 -10.14
CA GLU A 62 -1.68 -3.44 -11.07
C GLU A 62 -0.46 -2.53 -10.86
N GLN A 63 -0.14 -2.22 -9.61
CA GLN A 63 1.02 -1.42 -9.23
C GLN A 63 2.32 -2.07 -9.72
N ALA A 64 2.48 -3.38 -9.49
CA ALA A 64 3.65 -4.14 -9.94
C ALA A 64 3.76 -4.19 -11.47
N ALA A 65 2.63 -4.34 -12.18
CA ALA A 65 2.61 -4.31 -13.63
C ALA A 65 2.99 -2.93 -14.19
N LEU A 66 2.48 -1.85 -13.57
CA LEU A 66 2.83 -0.48 -13.94
C LEU A 66 4.30 -0.18 -13.67
N GLU A 67 4.81 -0.61 -12.52
CA GLU A 67 6.21 -0.43 -12.15
C GLU A 67 7.14 -1.18 -13.11
N ALA A 68 6.83 -2.43 -13.47
CA ALA A 68 7.57 -3.18 -14.46
C ALA A 68 7.57 -2.51 -15.85
N PHE A 69 6.49 -1.81 -16.20
CA PHE A 69 6.40 -1.07 -17.46
C PHE A 69 7.19 0.25 -17.44
N LEU A 70 7.05 1.04 -16.36
CA LEU A 70 7.68 2.36 -16.25
C LEU A 70 9.16 2.30 -15.87
N ASN A 71 9.55 1.26 -15.12
CA ASN A 71 10.89 1.08 -14.58
C ASN A 71 11.41 -0.33 -14.95
N PRO A 72 11.64 -0.60 -16.25
CA PRO A 72 12.04 -1.93 -16.72
C PRO A 72 13.43 -2.35 -16.22
N ASP A 73 14.27 -1.39 -15.81
CA ASP A 73 15.55 -1.61 -15.15
C ASP A 73 15.57 -0.83 -13.83
N PRO A 74 15.11 -1.44 -12.72
CA PRO A 74 15.06 -0.79 -11.41
C PRO A 74 16.44 -0.68 -10.76
N GLY A 75 17.52 -1.00 -11.48
CA GLY A 75 18.88 -0.80 -11.03
C GLY A 75 19.14 0.67 -10.67
N PRO A 76 20.14 0.93 -9.82
CA PRO A 76 20.62 2.29 -9.60
C PRO A 76 21.02 2.90 -10.94
N LEU A 77 20.60 4.15 -11.19
CA LEU A 77 21.07 4.89 -12.34
C LEU A 77 22.57 5.18 -12.16
N GLU A 78 23.41 4.48 -12.92
CA GLU A 78 24.85 4.73 -12.98
C GLU A 78 25.12 5.91 -13.94
N GLY A 79 25.83 6.95 -13.49
CA GLY A 79 26.20 8.08 -14.35
C GLY A 79 26.76 9.31 -13.61
N GLU A 80 27.46 10.19 -14.34
CA GLU A 80 27.93 11.48 -13.80
C GLU A 80 26.85 12.55 -13.92
N PHE A 81 26.36 13.03 -12.78
CA PHE A 81 25.46 14.19 -12.72
C PHE A 81 26.23 15.47 -13.07
N HIS A 82 25.96 16.04 -14.24
CA HIS A 82 26.52 17.32 -14.65
C HIS A 82 25.57 18.47 -14.30
N VAL A 83 26.00 19.37 -13.42
CA VAL A 83 25.24 20.57 -13.07
C VAL A 83 25.34 21.60 -14.20
N VAL A 84 24.27 21.79 -14.97
CA VAL A 84 24.18 22.85 -15.98
C VAL A 84 23.86 24.17 -15.29
N ARG A 85 24.86 25.05 -15.15
CA ARG A 85 24.61 26.44 -14.74
C ARG A 85 24.24 27.26 -15.97
N SER A 86 23.00 27.75 -16.01
CA SER A 86 22.59 28.80 -16.93
C SER A 86 23.46 30.03 -16.69
N ARG A 87 24.12 30.54 -17.74
CA ARG A 87 24.73 31.87 -17.71
C ARG A 87 23.61 32.90 -17.88
N SER A 88 23.50 33.80 -16.91
CA SER A 88 22.75 35.05 -17.01
C SER A 88 23.39 35.97 -18.06
#